data_AF-A0A0S3PMY9-F1
#
_entry.id   AF-A0A0S3PMY9-F1
#
_cell.length_a   1.000
_cell.length_b   1.000
_cell.length_c   1.000
_cell.angle_alpha   90.00
_cell.angle_beta   90.00
_cell.angle_gamma   90.00
#
_symmetry.space_group_name_H-M   'P 1'
#
loop_
_entity.id
_entity.type
_entity.pdbx_description
1 polymer ?
#
loop_
_entity_poly.entity_id
_entity_poly.type
_entity_poly.pdbx_seq_one_letter_code
_entity_poly.pdbx_strand_id
1 'polypeptide(L)'
;MLSTLQLVATPAAPAAQALADALLVIKDMYKKQLRKVPATAPLEFVPESWRKVVITPTGIDRQYYECCALSELKGALRSGDIWVKGSRRYKNFDDYLIPEKDFDKLSPALPLPVSADYHKYITNRMILLQSGETAVTGRSGVHHNGDREKNGDANHLERDVSEVTEG
;
A
#
# COMPACT_ATOMS: atom_id res chain seq x y z
N MET A 1 -11.37 -24.46 -13.68
CA MET A 1 -11.03 -23.47 -12.62
C MET A 1 -10.75 -22.06 -13.16
N LEU A 2 -10.12 -21.86 -14.33
CA LEU A 2 -9.91 -20.51 -14.92
C LEU A 2 -11.09 -19.95 -15.74
N SER A 3 -12.17 -20.73 -15.95
CA SER A 3 -13.27 -20.32 -16.84
C SER A 3 -14.09 -19.14 -16.31
N THR A 4 -14.20 -18.99 -14.99
CA THR A 4 -15.07 -18.02 -14.30
C THR A 4 -14.40 -16.69 -13.97
N LEU A 5 -13.07 -16.61 -13.96
CA LEU A 5 -12.36 -15.37 -13.68
C LEU A 5 -12.43 -14.43 -14.90
N GLN A 6 -13.00 -13.24 -14.69
CA GLN A 6 -12.97 -12.12 -15.62
C GLN A 6 -11.93 -11.13 -15.14
N LEU A 7 -10.78 -11.16 -15.80
CA LEU A 7 -9.66 -10.25 -15.59
C LEU A 7 -9.83 -9.05 -16.52
N VAL A 8 -9.68 -7.85 -15.98
CA VAL A 8 -9.85 -6.61 -16.73
C VAL A 8 -8.65 -5.71 -16.43
N ALA A 9 -7.98 -5.23 -17.48
CA ALA A 9 -6.94 -4.23 -17.35
C ALA A 9 -7.56 -2.85 -17.06
N THR A 10 -6.93 -2.10 -16.19
CA THR A 10 -7.35 -0.75 -15.84
C THR A 10 -7.00 0.20 -17.01
N PRO A 11 -7.91 1.10 -17.44
CA PRO A 11 -7.63 2.03 -18.54
C PRO A 11 -6.39 2.91 -18.32
N ALA A 12 -6.08 3.23 -17.07
CA ALA A 12 -4.90 4.01 -16.67
C ALA A 12 -3.58 3.24 -16.79
N ALA A 13 -3.60 1.92 -17.02
CA ALA A 13 -2.43 1.06 -17.10
C ALA A 13 -2.35 0.33 -18.47
N PRO A 14 -2.07 1.05 -19.57
CA PRO A 14 -2.05 0.46 -20.92
C PRO A 14 -1.00 -0.65 -21.08
N ALA A 15 0.09 -0.59 -20.31
CA ALA A 15 1.11 -1.64 -20.30
C ALA A 15 0.56 -3.01 -19.83
N ALA A 16 -0.46 -3.01 -18.95
CA ALA A 16 -1.08 -4.24 -18.46
C ALA A 16 -2.02 -4.89 -19.48
N GLN A 17 -2.37 -4.19 -20.57
CA GLN A 17 -3.24 -4.74 -21.61
C GLN A 17 -2.60 -5.96 -22.29
N ALA A 18 -1.30 -5.90 -22.60
CA ALA A 18 -0.59 -7.01 -23.21
C ALA A 18 -0.61 -8.28 -22.33
N LEU A 19 -0.56 -8.11 -21.01
CA LEU A 19 -0.69 -9.20 -20.05
C LEU A 19 -2.12 -9.74 -19.99
N ALA A 20 -3.13 -8.87 -19.99
CA ALA A 20 -4.53 -9.28 -20.03
C ALA A 20 -4.85 -10.09 -21.29
N ASP A 21 -4.36 -9.65 -22.45
CA ASP A 21 -4.52 -10.34 -23.73
C ASP A 21 -3.80 -11.71 -23.72
N ALA A 22 -2.58 -11.77 -23.16
CA ALA A 22 -1.85 -13.03 -22.99
C ALA A 22 -2.63 -14.04 -22.12
N LEU A 23 -3.26 -13.58 -21.04
CA LEU A 23 -4.08 -14.43 -20.17
C LEU A 23 -5.35 -14.93 -20.87
N LEU A 24 -5.94 -14.13 -21.78
CA LEU A 24 -7.03 -14.58 -22.65
C LEU A 24 -6.55 -15.67 -23.61
N VAL A 25 -5.37 -15.51 -24.22
CA VAL A 25 -4.77 -16.55 -25.08
C VAL A 25 -4.56 -17.84 -24.31
N ILE A 26 -3.99 -17.77 -23.10
CA ILE A 26 -3.80 -18.94 -22.24
C ILE A 26 -5.14 -19.61 -21.91
N LYS A 27 -6.15 -18.83 -21.52
CA LYS A 27 -7.50 -19.34 -21.24
C LYS A 27 -8.09 -20.08 -22.45
N ASP A 28 -7.91 -19.51 -23.64
CA ASP A 28 -8.33 -20.11 -24.91
C ASP A 28 -7.57 -21.39 -25.24
N MET A 29 -6.26 -21.43 -24.98
CA MET A 29 -5.43 -22.63 -25.13
C MET A 29 -5.93 -23.76 -24.24
N TYR A 30 -6.26 -23.48 -22.97
CA TYR A 30 -6.83 -24.49 -22.07
C TYR A 30 -8.21 -24.96 -22.54
N LYS A 31 -9.06 -24.06 -23.03
CA LYS A 31 -10.40 -24.39 -23.55
C LYS A 31 -10.32 -25.27 -24.80
N LYS A 32 -9.37 -24.99 -25.69
CA LYS A 32 -9.15 -25.71 -26.96
C LYS A 32 -8.16 -26.88 -26.84
N GLN A 33 -7.63 -27.14 -25.64
CA GLN A 33 -6.58 -28.13 -25.36
C GLN A 33 -5.35 -28.02 -26.28
N LEU A 34 -4.96 -26.78 -26.62
CA LEU A 34 -3.81 -26.52 -27.48
C LEU A 34 -2.51 -26.88 -26.77
N ARG A 35 -1.63 -27.59 -27.48
CA ARG A 35 -0.31 -27.98 -26.96
C ARG A 35 0.77 -26.92 -27.18
N LYS A 36 0.59 -26.03 -28.16
CA LYS A 36 1.52 -24.97 -28.52
C LYS A 36 0.89 -23.60 -28.30
N VAL A 37 1.72 -22.63 -27.92
CA VAL A 37 1.32 -21.23 -27.88
C VAL A 37 1.21 -20.71 -29.32
N PRO A 38 0.14 -19.99 -29.70
CA PRO A 38 0.01 -19.37 -31.01
C PRO A 38 1.14 -18.37 -31.28
N ALA A 39 1.60 -18.26 -32.52
CA ALA A 39 2.60 -17.26 -32.91
C ALA A 39 2.10 -15.81 -32.75
N THR A 40 0.78 -15.62 -32.70
CA THR A 40 0.13 -14.32 -32.46
C THR A 40 0.01 -13.98 -30.97
N ALA A 41 0.57 -14.78 -30.07
CA ALA A 41 0.49 -14.54 -28.64
C ALA A 41 1.30 -13.28 -28.26
N PRO A 42 0.76 -12.39 -27.40
CA PRO A 42 1.47 -11.20 -26.96
C PRO A 42 2.76 -11.55 -26.23
N LEU A 43 3.85 -10.82 -26.52
CA LEU A 43 5.16 -10.96 -25.86
C LEU A 43 5.62 -9.68 -25.15
N GLU A 44 4.91 -8.57 -25.33
CA GLU A 44 5.29 -7.27 -24.77
C GLU A 44 5.32 -7.25 -23.24
N PHE A 45 4.47 -8.04 -22.59
CA PHE A 45 4.44 -8.15 -21.13
C PHE A 45 5.64 -8.93 -20.55
N VAL A 46 6.42 -9.64 -21.39
CA VAL A 46 7.48 -10.55 -20.93
C VAL A 46 8.72 -9.73 -20.52
N PRO A 47 9.13 -9.77 -19.24
CA PRO A 47 10.33 -9.10 -18.77
C PRO A 47 11.58 -9.66 -19.43
N GLU A 48 12.63 -8.85 -19.54
CA GLU A 48 13.88 -9.22 -20.22
C GLU A 48 14.54 -10.48 -19.62
N SER A 49 14.43 -10.66 -18.30
CA SER A 49 14.93 -11.83 -17.58
C SER A 49 14.27 -13.14 -18.03
N TRP A 50 13.00 -13.10 -18.41
CA TRP A 50 12.22 -14.25 -18.86
C TRP A 50 12.31 -14.48 -20.37
N ARG A 51 12.64 -13.46 -21.17
CA ARG A 51 12.66 -13.56 -22.64
C ARG A 51 13.51 -14.73 -23.15
N LYS A 52 14.66 -14.99 -22.52
CA LYS A 52 15.59 -16.07 -22.91
C LYS A 52 15.01 -17.48 -22.73
N VAL A 53 14.07 -17.67 -21.81
CA VAL A 53 13.45 -18.98 -21.54
C VAL A 53 12.07 -19.12 -22.16
N VAL A 54 11.34 -18.00 -22.33
CA VAL A 54 10.02 -17.97 -22.95
C VAL A 54 10.13 -18.05 -24.48
N ILE A 55 11.08 -17.32 -25.07
CA ILE A 55 11.26 -17.24 -26.51
C ILE A 55 12.41 -18.15 -26.92
N THR A 56 12.08 -19.24 -27.60
CA THR A 56 13.06 -20.21 -28.12
C THR A 56 13.21 -20.07 -29.64
N PRO A 57 14.31 -20.58 -30.24
CA PRO A 57 14.46 -20.61 -31.70
C PRO A 57 13.35 -21.39 -32.42
N THR A 58 12.68 -22.30 -31.71
CA THR A 58 11.59 -23.13 -32.25
C THR A 58 10.19 -22.56 -32.01
N GLY A 59 10.09 -21.40 -31.35
CA GLY A 59 8.83 -20.75 -30.98
C GLY A 59 8.74 -20.42 -29.49
N ILE A 60 7.53 -20.21 -29.00
CA ILE A 60 7.28 -19.86 -27.60
C ILE A 60 7.16 -21.13 -26.76
N ASP A 61 7.93 -21.23 -25.69
CA ASP A 61 7.78 -22.32 -24.72
C ASP A 61 6.51 -22.10 -23.89
N ARG A 62 5.61 -23.08 -23.93
CA ARG A 62 4.30 -22.99 -23.27
C ARG A 62 4.40 -22.87 -21.76
N GLN A 63 5.24 -23.69 -21.12
CA GLN A 63 5.28 -23.74 -19.66
C GLN A 63 5.87 -22.46 -19.10
N TYR A 64 6.94 -21.95 -19.72
CA TYR A 64 7.55 -20.69 -19.29
C TYR A 64 6.66 -19.49 -19.61
N TYR A 65 5.94 -19.50 -20.73
CA TYR A 65 4.98 -18.45 -21.06
C TYR A 65 3.85 -18.35 -20.03
N GLU A 66 3.25 -19.49 -19.67
CA GLU A 66 2.20 -19.55 -18.64
C GLU A 66 2.73 -19.13 -17.26
N CYS A 67 3.91 -19.62 -16.86
CA CYS A 67 4.52 -19.23 -15.58
C CYS A 67 4.84 -17.73 -15.52
N CYS A 68 5.38 -17.18 -16.61
CA CYS A 68 5.66 -15.74 -16.72
C CYS A 68 4.37 -14.93 -16.60
N ALA A 69 3.32 -15.27 -17.36
CA ALA A 69 2.03 -14.58 -17.29
C ALA A 69 1.41 -14.62 -15.88
N LEU A 70 1.49 -15.76 -15.19
CA LEU A 70 0.99 -15.88 -13.82
C LEU A 70 1.82 -15.09 -12.80
N SER A 71 3.14 -15.02 -12.99
CA SER A 71 4.04 -14.21 -12.17
C SER A 71 3.72 -12.72 -12.31
N GLU A 72 3.62 -12.22 -13.54
CA GLU A 72 3.29 -10.82 -13.82
C GLU A 72 1.86 -10.47 -13.35
N LEU A 73 0.91 -11.40 -13.50
CA LEU A 73 -0.46 -11.20 -13.00
C LEU A 73 -0.50 -10.94 -11.49
N LYS A 74 0.35 -11.63 -10.71
CA LYS A 74 0.44 -11.38 -9.26
C LYS A 74 0.87 -9.94 -8.96
N GLY A 75 1.81 -9.40 -9.75
CA GLY A 75 2.24 -8.00 -9.66
C GLY A 75 1.11 -7.04 -10.03
N ALA A 76 0.49 -7.25 -11.19
CA ALA A 76 -0.58 -6.41 -11.71
C ALA A 76 -1.84 -6.38 -10.81
N LEU A 77 -2.17 -7.51 -10.16
CA LEU A 77 -3.25 -7.57 -9.17
C LEU A 77 -2.93 -6.80 -7.89
N ARG A 78 -1.65 -6.68 -7.54
CA ARG A 78 -1.20 -5.98 -6.34
C ARG A 78 -1.10 -4.48 -6.57
N SER A 79 -0.68 -4.04 -7.75
CA SER A 79 -0.66 -2.62 -8.15
C SER A 79 -2.05 -2.10 -8.49
N GLY A 80 -2.99 -2.96 -8.87
CA GLY A 80 -4.33 -2.57 -9.34
C GLY A 80 -4.37 -2.28 -10.84
N ASP A 81 -3.30 -2.59 -11.58
CA ASP A 81 -3.27 -2.48 -13.05
C ASP A 81 -4.19 -3.50 -13.72
N ILE A 82 -4.44 -4.63 -13.04
CA ILE A 82 -5.48 -5.60 -13.40
C ILE A 82 -6.36 -5.83 -12.18
N TRP A 83 -7.67 -5.90 -12.41
CA TRP A 83 -8.65 -6.25 -11.40
C TRP A 83 -9.52 -7.43 -11.86
N VAL A 84 -10.19 -8.05 -10.89
CA VAL A 84 -11.05 -9.21 -11.09
C VAL A 84 -12.49 -8.81 -10.82
N LYS A 85 -13.36 -8.94 -11.83
CA LYS A 85 -14.77 -8.64 -11.66
C LYS A 85 -15.40 -9.52 -10.58
N GLY A 86 -16.12 -8.90 -9.64
CA GLY A 86 -16.76 -9.59 -8.51
C GLY A 86 -15.80 -9.96 -7.37
N SER A 87 -14.50 -9.68 -7.49
CA SER A 87 -13.56 -9.88 -6.39
C SER A 87 -13.68 -8.74 -5.38
N ARG A 88 -13.73 -9.09 -4.10
CA ARG A 88 -13.60 -8.11 -3.00
C ARG A 88 -12.16 -7.69 -2.77
N ARG A 89 -11.20 -8.61 -2.96
CA ARG A 89 -9.78 -8.36 -2.69
C ARG A 89 -9.08 -7.63 -3.84
N TYR A 90 -9.45 -7.96 -5.07
CA TYR A 90 -8.87 -7.43 -6.29
C TYR A 90 -9.94 -6.69 -7.10
N LYS A 91 -10.67 -5.79 -6.44
CA LYS A 91 -11.72 -4.96 -7.05
C LYS A 91 -11.08 -3.82 -7.85
N ASN A 92 -11.83 -3.25 -8.81
CA ASN A 92 -11.42 -2.02 -9.46
C ASN A 92 -11.19 -0.91 -8.41
N PHE A 93 -10.11 -0.14 -8.58
CA PHE A 93 -9.79 0.98 -7.70
C PHE A 93 -10.88 2.06 -7.74
N ASP A 94 -11.42 2.34 -8.93
CA ASP A 94 -12.45 3.37 -9.11
C ASP A 94 -13.71 3.08 -8.27
N ASP A 95 -13.99 1.80 -7.99
CA ASP A 95 -15.14 1.41 -7.18
C ASP A 95 -14.98 1.68 -5.67
N TYR A 96 -13.81 2.18 -5.24
CA TYR A 96 -13.58 2.72 -3.90
C TYR A 96 -13.72 4.24 -3.83
N LEU A 97 -13.74 4.91 -4.99
CA LEU A 97 -13.86 6.35 -5.07
C LEU A 97 -15.33 6.77 -5.08
N ILE A 98 -15.56 8.02 -4.69
CA ILE A 98 -16.85 8.66 -4.94
C ILE A 98 -16.96 8.86 -6.46
N PRO A 99 -18.02 8.40 -7.12
CA PRO A 99 -18.21 8.63 -8.56
C PRO A 99 -18.15 10.14 -8.86
N GLU A 100 -17.49 10.52 -9.95
CA GLU A 100 -17.30 11.93 -10.32
C GLU A 100 -18.62 12.73 -10.31
N LYS A 101 -19.67 12.14 -10.89
CA LYS A 101 -21.02 12.72 -10.91
C LYS A 101 -21.62 12.98 -9.53
N ASP A 102 -21.25 12.19 -8.54
CA ASP A 102 -21.69 12.36 -7.16
C ASP A 102 -20.76 13.31 -6.42
N PHE A 103 -19.46 13.27 -6.72
CA PHE A 103 -18.47 14.22 -6.21
C PHE A 103 -18.84 15.68 -6.54
N ASP A 104 -19.27 15.95 -7.78
CA ASP A 104 -19.72 17.29 -8.21
C ASP A 104 -20.92 17.83 -7.43
N LYS A 105 -21.69 16.96 -6.78
CA LYS A 105 -22.85 17.35 -5.95
C LYS A 105 -22.43 17.67 -4.51
N LEU A 106 -21.22 17.33 -4.08
CA LEU A 106 -20.74 17.71 -2.76
C LEU A 106 -20.45 19.21 -2.73
N SER A 107 -20.83 19.85 -1.63
CA SER A 107 -20.49 21.26 -1.38
C SER A 107 -18.96 21.41 -1.28
N PRO A 108 -18.39 22.61 -1.56
CA PRO A 108 -16.95 22.85 -1.46
C PRO A 108 -16.37 22.59 -0.05
N ALA A 109 -17.21 22.60 0.98
CA ALA A 109 -16.86 22.09 2.30
C ALA A 109 -17.12 20.58 2.34
N LEU A 110 -16.12 19.79 1.93
CA LEU A 110 -16.15 18.34 2.18
C LEU A 110 -16.23 18.10 3.70
N PRO A 111 -17.05 17.14 4.17
CA PRO A 111 -17.17 16.81 5.60
C PRO A 111 -15.94 16.02 6.08
N LEU A 112 -14.76 16.59 5.91
CA LEU A 112 -13.51 16.01 6.33
C LEU A 112 -13.25 16.39 7.79
N PRO A 113 -12.77 15.45 8.62
CA PRO A 113 -12.35 15.75 10.00
C PRO A 113 -11.05 16.58 10.07
N VAL A 114 -10.48 16.92 8.90
CA VAL A 114 -9.23 17.65 8.74
C VAL A 114 -9.43 18.85 7.83
N SER A 115 -8.52 19.81 7.93
CA SER A 115 -8.49 20.97 7.03
C SER A 115 -8.46 20.52 5.56
N ALA A 116 -9.40 21.02 4.75
CA ALA A 116 -9.40 20.82 3.30
C ALA A 116 -8.28 21.61 2.59
N ASP A 117 -7.69 22.61 3.26
CA ASP A 117 -6.49 23.31 2.79
C ASP A 117 -5.24 22.42 3.01
N TYR A 118 -4.61 22.02 1.90
CA TYR A 118 -3.40 21.22 1.86
C TYR A 118 -2.24 21.83 2.65
N HIS A 119 -1.95 23.12 2.47
CA HIS A 119 -0.83 23.78 3.12
C HIS A 119 -1.04 23.82 4.64
N LYS A 120 -2.26 24.15 5.07
CA LYS A 120 -2.63 24.14 6.48
C LYS A 120 -2.53 22.75 7.09
N TYR A 121 -3.00 21.72 6.37
CA TYR A 121 -2.93 20.34 6.82
C TYR A 121 -1.48 19.85 6.98
N ILE A 122 -0.64 20.05 5.96
CA ILE A 122 0.73 19.52 5.99
C ILE A 122 1.57 20.23 7.05
N THR A 123 1.44 21.56 7.19
CA THR A 123 2.14 22.31 8.23
C THR A 123 1.75 21.81 9.63
N ASN A 124 0.46 21.61 9.89
CA ASN A 124 -0.01 21.08 11.18
C ASN A 124 0.53 19.67 11.47
N ARG A 125 0.58 18.79 10.45
CA ARG A 125 1.16 17.45 10.61
C ARG A 125 2.67 17.48 10.85
N MET A 126 3.40 18.37 10.18
CA MET A 126 4.84 18.53 10.39
C MET A 126 5.15 19.02 11.81
N ILE A 127 4.39 20.01 12.31
CA ILE A 127 4.52 20.48 13.69
C ILE A 127 4.23 19.35 14.69
N LEU A 128 3.16 18.57 14.46
CA LEU A 128 2.82 17.43 15.32
C LEU A 128 3.95 16.40 15.36
N LEU A 129 4.54 16.05 14.21
CA LEU A 129 5.66 15.12 14.13
C LEU A 129 6.88 15.64 14.90
N GLN A 130 7.26 16.90 14.69
CA GLN A 130 8.39 17.53 15.39
C GLN A 130 8.17 17.60 16.91
N SER A 131 6.95 17.94 17.35
CA SER A 131 6.61 17.96 18.77
C SER A 131 6.69 16.56 19.41
N GLY A 132 6.32 15.51 18.66
CA GLY A 132 6.45 14.12 19.09
C GLY A 132 7.90 13.64 19.20
N GLU A 133 8.77 14.04 18.27
CA GLU A 133 10.20 13.70 18.31
C GLU A 133 10.91 14.23 19.57
N THR A 134 10.58 15.45 19.98
CA THR A 134 11.14 16.03 21.22
C THR A 134 10.66 15.32 22.48
N ALA A 135 9.40 14.88 22.52
CA ALA A 135 8.82 14.13 23.63
C ALA A 135 9.41 12.71 23.76
N VAL A 136 9.74 12.05 22.65
CA VAL A 136 10.40 10.73 22.65
C VAL A 136 11.87 10.84 23.07
N THR A 137 12.57 11.88 22.61
CA THR A 137 13.97 12.12 22.96
C THR A 137 14.12 12.46 24.45
N GLY A 138 13.18 13.20 25.04
CA GLY A 138 13.14 13.48 26.48
C GLY A 138 12.94 12.25 27.37
N ARG A 139 12.30 11.18 26.86
CA ARG A 139 12.13 9.91 27.59
C ARG A 139 13.35 8.99 27.52
N SER A 140 14.22 9.16 26.54
CA SER A 140 15.44 8.35 26.40
C SER A 140 16.60 8.83 27.29
N GLY A 141 16.50 10.02 27.90
CA GLY A 141 17.55 10.61 28.74
C GLY A 141 17.50 10.24 30.24
N VAL A 142 16.54 9.42 30.68
CA VAL A 142 16.36 9.09 32.11
C VAL A 142 16.68 7.62 32.36
N HIS A 143 17.93 7.19 32.17
CA HIS A 143 18.46 5.94 32.77
C HIS A 143 19.99 5.92 32.79
N HIS A 144 20.59 6.52 33.83
CA HIS A 144 21.65 5.93 34.68
C HIS A 144 22.15 6.96 35.68
N ASN A 145 21.81 6.79 36.96
CA ASN A 145 22.72 7.19 38.04
C ASN A 145 22.48 6.25 39.22
N GLY A 146 23.37 5.26 39.35
CA GLY A 146 23.49 4.39 40.51
C GLY A 146 24.80 4.72 41.24
N ASP A 147 24.61 5.29 42.43
CA ASP A 147 25.41 5.14 43.66
C ASP A 147 26.91 5.51 43.68
N ARG A 148 27.23 6.57 44.45
CA ARG A 148 28.08 6.45 45.66
C ARG A 148 28.13 7.73 46.51
N GLU A 149 27.77 7.53 47.77
CA GLU A 149 28.20 8.17 49.04
C GLU A 149 29.14 9.41 48.97
N LYS A 150 28.81 10.46 49.74
CA LYS A 150 29.31 10.62 51.13
C LYS A 150 28.77 11.90 51.81
N ASN A 151 28.34 11.68 53.06
CA ASN A 151 28.47 12.50 54.28
C ASN A 151 28.27 14.02 54.25
N GLY A 152 27.50 14.49 55.25
CA GLY A 152 27.76 15.81 55.84
C GLY A 152 26.55 16.48 56.46
N ASP A 153 26.13 15.97 57.62
CA ASP A 153 25.63 16.70 58.79
C ASP A 153 24.72 17.95 58.68
N ALA A 154 23.62 17.79 59.43
CA ALA A 154 23.08 18.73 60.43
C ALA A 154 22.17 19.89 60.01
N ASN A 155 20.95 19.82 60.59
CA ASN A 155 20.15 20.90 61.16
C ASN A 155 19.55 21.94 60.19
N HIS A 156 18.34 22.48 60.35
CA HIS A 156 17.29 22.43 61.36
C HIS A 156 16.17 23.32 60.78
N LEU A 157 14.95 22.81 60.57
CA LEU A 157 13.78 23.68 60.40
C LEU A 157 12.58 22.95 61.00
N GLU A 158 12.40 23.13 62.32
CA GLU A 158 11.09 22.87 62.91
C GLU A 158 10.08 23.89 62.41
N ARG A 159 8.93 23.32 62.10
CA ARG A 159 7.71 23.97 61.64
C ARG A 159 7.06 24.60 62.86
N ASP A 160 6.56 25.81 62.68
CA ASP A 160 5.39 26.24 63.44
C ASP A 160 4.43 26.96 62.49
N VAL A 161 3.21 26.46 62.43
CA VAL A 161 1.99 27.17 62.83
C VAL A 161 0.82 26.25 62.47
N SER A 162 0.24 25.66 63.50
CA SER A 162 -1.04 24.96 63.45
C SER A 162 -2.13 25.89 63.96
N GLU A 163 -3.25 25.82 63.26
CA GLU A 163 -4.63 25.92 63.76
C GLU A 163 -5.20 27.25 64.30
N VAL A 164 -6.16 27.71 63.51
CA VAL A 164 -7.33 28.53 63.82
C VAL A 164 -8.16 27.88 64.93
N THR A 165 -8.56 28.68 65.93
CA THR A 165 -9.80 28.44 66.70
C THR A 165 -10.55 29.74 66.90
N GLU A 166 -11.80 29.74 66.43
CA GLU A 166 -12.82 30.76 66.64
C GLU A 166 -13.31 30.79 68.09
N GLY A 167 -13.72 31.98 68.53
CA GLY A 167 -14.51 32.28 69.72
C GLY A 167 -15.11 33.67 69.60
#